data_AF-A0A679K224-F1
#
_entry.id   AF-A0A679K224-F1
#
_cell.length_a   1.000
_cell.length_b   1.000
_cell.length_c   1.000
_cell.angle_alpha   90.00
_cell.angle_beta   90.00
_cell.angle_gamma   90.00
#
_symmetry.space_group_name_H-M   'P 1'
#
loop_
_entity.id
_entity.type
_entity.pdbx_description
1 polymer ?
#
loop_
_entity_poly.entity_id
_entity_poly.type
_entity_poly.pdbx_seq_one_letter_code
_entity_poly.pdbx_strand_id
1 'polypeptide(L)'
;MTRLLATLMLTTALCAPFAAHADDAADRVAVAKDLVQKTLIKNLETGFTGALEKTVQPMPEDKAEAIRKEVRAEFDKQREVMIEGLSKAYAEKFNLDELKHLSGIYDDKIYQKFQAINSDPASTVTVISQGAVTKILNMLAIASAGDRPAGAPPLPGTAPAK
;
A
#
# COMPACT_ATOMS: atom_id res chain seq x y z
N MET A 1 -44.93 37.57 19.29
CA MET A 1 -44.40 36.19 19.27
C MET A 1 -44.03 35.68 17.87
N THR A 2 -44.65 36.17 16.79
CA THR A 2 -44.35 35.75 15.41
C THR A 2 -42.95 36.12 14.89
N ARG A 3 -42.36 37.23 15.36
CA ARG A 3 -41.00 37.64 14.94
C ARG A 3 -39.88 36.73 15.48
N LEU A 4 -40.02 36.18 16.68
CA LEU A 4 -39.04 35.27 17.29
C LEU A 4 -38.98 33.91 16.56
N LEU A 5 -40.14 33.38 16.17
CA LEU A 5 -40.23 32.13 15.39
C LEU A 5 -39.63 32.26 13.99
N ALA A 6 -39.85 33.39 13.30
CA ALA A 6 -39.27 33.64 11.99
C ALA A 6 -37.73 33.74 12.03
N THR A 7 -37.18 34.27 13.12
CA THR A 7 -35.73 34.41 13.28
C THR A 7 -35.06 33.06 13.57
N LEU A 8 -35.71 32.18 14.34
CA LEU A 8 -35.22 30.84 14.67
C LEU A 8 -35.15 29.92 13.43
N MET A 9 -36.18 29.97 12.59
CA MET A 9 -36.27 29.20 11.34
C MET A 9 -35.24 29.65 10.30
N LEU A 10 -34.93 30.95 10.27
CA LEU A 10 -33.92 31.51 9.38
C LEU A 10 -32.50 31.05 9.79
N THR A 11 -32.20 31.01 11.10
CA THR A 11 -30.91 30.48 11.59
C THR A 11 -30.71 28.99 11.31
N THR A 12 -31.76 28.16 11.45
CA THR A 12 -31.66 26.73 11.09
C THR A 12 -31.46 26.50 9.59
N ALA A 13 -32.09 27.32 8.75
CA ALA A 13 -31.94 27.25 7.30
C ALA A 13 -30.54 27.70 6.83
N LEU A 14 -29.90 28.63 7.55
CA LEU A 14 -28.53 29.08 7.25
C LEU A 14 -27.45 28.11 7.74
N CYS A 15 -27.70 27.32 8.78
CA CYS A 15 -26.74 26.31 9.27
C CYS A 15 -26.87 24.95 8.58
N ALA A 16 -28.02 24.63 7.97
CA ALA A 16 -28.25 23.36 7.29
C ALA A 16 -27.26 23.06 6.14
N PRO A 17 -26.88 24.02 5.26
CA PRO A 17 -25.91 23.75 4.19
C PRO A 17 -24.54 23.40 4.74
N PHE A 18 -24.10 24.05 5.83
CA PHE A 18 -22.81 23.79 6.45
C PHE A 18 -22.76 22.45 7.17
N ALA A 19 -23.85 22.01 7.79
CA ALA A 19 -23.95 20.68 8.40
C ALA A 19 -23.88 19.56 7.35
N ALA A 20 -24.65 19.69 6.25
CA ALA A 20 -24.64 18.71 5.16
C ALA A 20 -23.28 18.61 4.45
N HIS A 21 -22.56 19.74 4.29
CA HIS A 21 -21.20 19.73 3.73
C HIS A 21 -20.15 19.16 4.68
N ALA A 22 -20.31 19.34 5.99
CA ALA A 22 -19.40 18.76 6.98
C ALA A 22 -19.56 17.23 7.07
N ASP A 23 -20.81 16.75 7.03
CA ASP A 23 -21.11 15.30 7.01
C ASP A 23 -20.54 14.64 5.74
N ASP A 24 -20.71 15.27 4.56
CA ASP A 24 -20.14 14.75 3.31
C ASP A 24 -18.61 14.72 3.31
N ALA A 25 -17.94 15.74 3.87
CA ALA A 25 -16.48 15.76 3.97
C ALA A 25 -15.95 14.69 4.94
N ALA A 26 -16.62 14.50 6.08
CA ALA A 26 -16.28 13.47 7.04
C ALA A 26 -16.48 12.06 6.46
N ASP A 27 -17.58 11.83 5.75
CA ASP A 27 -17.88 10.56 5.08
C ASP A 27 -16.86 10.24 3.99
N ARG A 28 -16.45 11.22 3.19
CA ARG A 28 -15.38 11.04 2.20
C ARG A 28 -14.08 10.62 2.85
N VAL A 29 -13.67 11.29 3.93
CA VAL A 29 -12.46 10.90 4.66
C VAL A 29 -12.58 9.48 5.23
N ALA A 30 -13.74 9.11 5.76
CA ALA A 30 -13.97 7.76 6.30
C ALA A 30 -13.86 6.67 5.23
N VAL A 31 -14.52 6.84 4.08
CA VAL A 31 -14.43 5.90 2.95
C VAL A 31 -13.02 5.87 2.37
N ALA A 32 -12.34 7.02 2.27
CA ALA A 32 -10.95 7.09 1.83
C ALA A 32 -10.00 6.36 2.79
N LYS A 33 -10.22 6.42 4.11
CA LYS A 33 -9.43 5.65 5.10
C LYS A 33 -9.59 4.15 4.89
N ASP A 34 -10.82 3.67 4.72
CA ASP A 34 -11.09 2.25 4.46
C ASP A 34 -10.43 1.79 3.15
N LEU A 35 -10.55 2.57 2.08
CA LEU A 35 -9.88 2.32 0.81
C LEU A 35 -8.35 2.26 0.98
N VAL A 36 -7.73 3.23 1.65
CA VAL A 36 -6.28 3.25 1.89
C VAL A 36 -5.83 2.02 2.69
N GLN A 37 -6.60 1.62 3.71
CA GLN A 37 -6.31 0.44 4.52
C GLN A 37 -6.35 -0.86 3.69
N LYS A 38 -7.40 -1.05 2.90
CA LYS A 38 -7.60 -2.25 2.06
C LYS A 38 -6.56 -2.40 0.94
N THR A 39 -5.92 -1.31 0.56
CA THR A 39 -5.06 -1.24 -0.62
C THR A 39 -3.59 -1.01 -0.26
N LEU A 40 -3.21 0.25 -0.06
CA LEU A 40 -1.83 0.69 0.10
C LEU A 40 -1.21 0.15 1.37
N ILE A 41 -1.94 0.23 2.49
CA ILE A 41 -1.43 -0.21 3.78
C ILE A 41 -1.24 -1.72 3.82
N LYS A 42 -2.24 -2.49 3.36
CA LYS A 42 -2.15 -3.95 3.31
C LYS A 42 -0.97 -4.43 2.47
N ASN A 43 -0.76 -3.82 1.31
CA ASN A 43 0.36 -4.16 0.42
C ASN A 43 1.71 -3.78 1.06
N LEU A 44 1.79 -2.60 1.68
CA LEU A 44 3.00 -2.17 2.36
C LEU A 44 3.33 -3.07 3.56
N GLU A 45 2.34 -3.45 4.37
CA GLU A 45 2.53 -4.34 5.53
C GLU A 45 3.05 -5.72 5.12
N THR A 46 2.52 -6.26 4.02
CA THR A 46 3.00 -7.53 3.45
C THR A 46 4.47 -7.42 3.03
N GLY A 47 4.82 -6.37 2.28
CA GLY A 47 6.19 -6.13 1.82
C GLY A 47 7.17 -5.85 2.99
N PHE A 48 6.74 -5.03 3.95
CA PHE A 48 7.51 -4.69 5.14
C PHE A 48 7.78 -5.93 5.99
N THR A 49 6.78 -6.77 6.26
CA THR A 49 6.95 -8.00 7.04
C THR A 49 7.96 -8.93 6.38
N GLY A 50 7.85 -9.15 5.06
CA GLY A 50 8.79 -9.98 4.33
C GLY A 50 10.22 -9.42 4.31
N ALA A 51 10.39 -8.10 4.22
CA ALA A 51 11.68 -7.44 4.27
C ALA A 51 12.31 -7.47 5.67
N LEU A 52 11.50 -7.25 6.71
CA LEU A 52 11.91 -7.31 8.11
C LEU A 52 12.44 -8.71 8.43
N GLU A 53 11.69 -9.77 8.09
CA GLU A 53 12.12 -11.14 8.38
C GLU A 53 13.42 -11.50 7.65
N LYS A 54 13.58 -11.12 6.38
CA LYS A 54 14.84 -11.32 5.64
C LYS A 54 16.02 -10.57 6.27
N THR A 55 15.75 -9.41 6.86
CA THR A 55 16.78 -8.57 7.49
C THR A 55 17.24 -9.15 8.82
N VAL A 56 16.31 -9.66 9.63
CA VAL A 56 16.64 -10.20 10.96
C VAL A 56 17.06 -11.67 10.95
N GLN A 57 16.72 -12.42 9.90
CA GLN A 57 17.08 -13.84 9.73
C GLN A 57 18.55 -14.20 10.03
N PRO A 58 19.58 -13.42 9.61
CA PRO A 58 20.97 -13.77 9.90
C PRO A 58 21.44 -13.37 11.31
N MET A 59 20.59 -12.76 12.14
CA MET A 59 20.95 -12.25 13.46
C MET A 59 20.69 -13.29 14.57
N PRO A 60 21.37 -13.18 15.73
CA PRO A 60 20.98 -13.95 16.93
C PRO A 60 19.54 -13.64 17.35
N GLU A 61 18.81 -14.64 17.83
CA GLU A 61 17.35 -14.54 18.05
C GLU A 61 16.96 -13.40 19.01
N ASP A 62 17.69 -13.23 20.12
CA ASP A 62 17.40 -12.16 21.09
C ASP A 62 17.52 -10.76 20.46
N LYS A 63 18.45 -10.60 19.52
CA LYS A 63 18.64 -9.35 18.77
C LYS A 63 17.59 -9.22 17.67
N ALA A 64 17.28 -10.30 16.97
CA ALA A 64 16.25 -10.32 15.94
C ALA A 64 14.89 -9.89 16.54
N GLU A 65 14.53 -10.44 17.69
CA GLU A 65 13.26 -10.16 18.35
C GLU A 65 13.16 -8.72 18.87
N ALA A 66 14.23 -8.19 19.44
CA ALA A 66 14.29 -6.78 19.84
C ALA A 66 14.06 -5.84 18.63
N ILE A 67 14.71 -6.13 17.50
CA ILE A 67 14.58 -5.36 16.26
C ILE A 67 13.17 -5.53 15.67
N ARG A 68 12.61 -6.75 15.62
CA ARG A 68 11.23 -6.96 15.15
C ARG A 68 10.26 -6.08 15.91
N LYS A 69 10.35 -6.08 17.24
CA LYS A 69 9.47 -5.29 18.11
C LYS A 69 9.62 -3.78 17.87
N GLU A 70 10.84 -3.27 17.85
CA GLU A 70 11.11 -1.83 17.68
C GLU A 70 10.64 -1.33 16.30
N VAL A 71 11.06 -2.03 15.24
CA VAL A 71 10.76 -1.61 13.87
C VAL A 71 9.27 -1.79 13.57
N ARG A 72 8.61 -2.81 14.14
CA ARG A 72 7.15 -2.96 14.01
C ARG A 72 6.40 -1.81 14.69
N ALA A 73 6.82 -1.41 15.89
CA ALA A 73 6.22 -0.28 16.58
C ALA A 73 6.38 1.03 15.78
N GLU A 74 7.52 1.23 15.12
CA GLU A 74 7.70 2.39 14.25
C GLU A 74 6.88 2.28 12.96
N PHE A 75 6.80 1.10 12.35
CA PHE A 75 5.93 0.86 11.21
C PHE A 75 4.47 1.20 11.53
N ASP A 76 3.97 0.82 12.70
CA ASP A 76 2.59 1.12 13.10
C ASP A 76 2.33 2.63 13.24
N LYS A 77 3.29 3.40 13.79
CA LYS A 77 3.18 4.87 13.81
C LYS A 77 3.17 5.47 12.41
N GLN A 78 4.09 5.04 11.55
CA GLN A 78 4.16 5.56 10.17
C GLN A 78 2.91 5.18 9.38
N ARG A 79 2.37 3.98 9.62
CA ARG A 79 1.10 3.53 9.06
C ARG A 79 -0.04 4.47 9.42
N GLU A 80 -0.15 4.92 10.67
CA GLU A 80 -1.19 5.87 11.09
C GLU A 80 -1.05 7.22 10.36
N VAL A 81 0.17 7.76 10.30
CA VAL A 81 0.47 9.01 9.57
C VAL A 81 0.10 8.90 8.10
N MET A 82 0.44 7.78 7.45
CA MET A 82 0.08 7.54 6.06
C MET A 82 -1.42 7.40 5.87
N ILE A 83 -2.13 6.68 6.73
CA ILE A 83 -3.60 6.55 6.64
C ILE A 83 -4.24 7.94 6.70
N GLU A 84 -3.81 8.77 7.64
CA GLU A 84 -4.35 10.13 7.77
C GLU A 84 -4.03 11.00 6.56
N GLY A 85 -2.77 11.05 6.13
CA GLY A 85 -2.35 11.88 5.00
C GLY A 85 -2.98 11.47 3.68
N LEU A 86 -2.96 10.17 3.37
CA LEU A 86 -3.48 9.63 2.11
C LEU A 86 -5.00 9.72 2.05
N SER A 87 -5.70 9.46 3.16
CA SER A 87 -7.17 9.56 3.18
C SER A 87 -7.65 11.00 2.93
N LYS A 88 -6.99 12.01 3.50
CA LYS A 88 -7.28 13.42 3.21
C LYS A 88 -7.01 13.74 1.73
N ALA A 89 -5.85 13.33 1.21
CA ALA A 89 -5.50 13.57 -0.18
C ALA A 89 -6.49 12.95 -1.18
N TYR A 90 -7.06 11.79 -0.87
CA TYR A 90 -8.11 11.18 -1.69
C TYR A 90 -9.47 11.85 -1.50
N ALA A 91 -9.88 12.16 -0.26
CA ALA A 91 -11.15 12.84 0.01
C ALA A 91 -11.24 14.24 -0.63
N GLU A 92 -10.10 14.90 -0.83
CA GLU A 92 -10.02 16.18 -1.56
C GLU A 92 -10.21 16.04 -3.07
N LYS A 93 -9.82 14.90 -3.65
CA LYS A 93 -9.77 14.69 -5.11
C LYS A 93 -10.97 13.93 -5.67
N PHE A 94 -11.63 13.14 -4.83
CA PHE A 94 -12.75 12.30 -5.22
C PHE A 94 -14.01 12.69 -4.46
N ASN A 95 -15.15 12.60 -5.12
CA ASN A 95 -16.44 12.69 -4.44
C ASN A 95 -16.77 11.36 -3.72
N LEU A 96 -17.82 11.38 -2.90
CA LEU A 96 -18.18 10.23 -2.07
C LEU A 96 -18.56 8.98 -2.90
N ASP A 97 -19.25 9.15 -4.01
CA ASP A 97 -19.68 8.04 -4.86
C ASP A 97 -18.50 7.40 -5.59
N GLU A 98 -17.54 8.21 -6.05
CA GLU A 98 -16.27 7.73 -6.61
C GLU A 98 -15.46 6.93 -5.59
N LEU A 99 -15.34 7.43 -4.36
CA LEU A 99 -14.63 6.73 -3.28
C LEU A 99 -15.33 5.40 -2.92
N LYS A 100 -16.66 5.40 -2.83
CA LYS A 100 -17.45 4.19 -2.59
C LYS A 100 -17.30 3.19 -3.72
N HIS A 101 -17.30 3.65 -4.98
CA HIS A 101 -17.09 2.79 -6.14
C HIS A 101 -15.70 2.14 -6.10
N LEU A 102 -14.65 2.93 -5.87
CA LEU A 102 -13.28 2.42 -5.73
C LEU A 102 -13.17 1.42 -4.58
N SER A 103 -13.74 1.72 -3.42
CA SER A 103 -13.76 0.79 -2.28
C SER A 103 -14.48 -0.52 -2.63
N GLY A 104 -15.62 -0.44 -3.32
CA GLY A 104 -16.40 -1.60 -3.74
C GLY A 104 -15.62 -2.58 -4.62
N ILE A 105 -14.69 -2.11 -5.47
CA ILE A 105 -13.82 -2.98 -6.26
C ILE A 105 -12.98 -3.89 -5.36
N TYR A 106 -12.46 -3.36 -4.24
CA TYR A 106 -11.63 -4.14 -3.31
C TYR A 106 -12.44 -5.11 -2.45
N ASP A 107 -13.75 -4.90 -2.33
CA ASP A 107 -14.68 -5.82 -1.66
C ASP A 107 -15.22 -6.91 -2.60
N ASP A 108 -15.10 -6.72 -3.92
CA ASP A 108 -15.55 -7.69 -4.92
C ASP A 108 -14.76 -9.01 -4.86
N LYS A 109 -15.50 -10.13 -4.89
CA LYS A 109 -14.91 -11.47 -4.71
C LYS A 109 -14.10 -11.93 -5.91
N ILE A 110 -14.46 -11.50 -7.12
CA ILE A 110 -13.70 -11.83 -8.34
C ILE A 110 -12.37 -11.08 -8.28
N TYR A 111 -12.40 -9.80 -7.92
CA TYR A 111 -11.20 -8.99 -7.76
C TYR A 111 -10.30 -9.47 -6.61
N GLN A 112 -10.86 -9.86 -5.46
CA GLN A 112 -10.10 -10.49 -4.38
C GLN A 112 -9.41 -11.79 -4.83
N LYS A 113 -10.11 -12.64 -5.61
CA LYS A 113 -9.52 -13.86 -6.19
C LYS A 113 -8.39 -13.52 -7.16
N PHE A 114 -8.58 -12.51 -8.02
CA PHE A 114 -7.55 -12.02 -8.92
C PHE A 114 -6.31 -11.56 -8.15
N GLN A 115 -6.48 -10.74 -7.10
CA GLN A 115 -5.36 -10.30 -6.26
C GLN A 115 -4.63 -11.48 -5.61
N ALA A 116 -5.37 -12.45 -5.05
CA ALA A 116 -4.78 -13.62 -4.41
C ALA A 116 -3.89 -14.42 -5.37
N ILE A 117 -4.35 -14.68 -6.60
CA ILE A 117 -3.57 -15.37 -7.63
C ILE A 117 -2.29 -14.59 -7.97
N ASN A 118 -2.37 -13.26 -8.10
CA ASN A 118 -1.20 -12.44 -8.44
C ASN A 118 -0.21 -12.28 -7.28
N SER A 119 -0.67 -12.41 -6.03
CA SER A 119 0.19 -12.33 -4.85
C SER A 119 0.82 -13.66 -4.45
N ASP A 120 0.30 -14.78 -4.95
CA ASP A 120 0.81 -16.12 -4.64
C ASP A 120 2.15 -16.37 -5.38
N PRO A 121 3.27 -16.58 -4.65
CA PRO A 121 4.56 -16.88 -5.25
C PRO A 121 4.58 -18.17 -6.07
N ALA A 122 3.67 -19.10 -5.77
CA ALA A 122 3.55 -20.38 -6.46
C ALA A 122 2.58 -20.32 -7.66
N SER A 123 1.93 -19.18 -7.91
CA SER A 123 0.98 -19.08 -9.02
C SER A 123 1.69 -19.15 -10.36
N THR A 124 1.01 -19.73 -11.36
CA THR A 124 1.50 -19.76 -12.74
C THR A 124 1.78 -18.34 -13.27
N VAL A 125 1.01 -17.35 -12.84
CA VAL A 125 1.23 -15.94 -13.20
C VAL A 125 2.59 -15.47 -12.68
N THR A 126 2.88 -15.69 -11.40
CA THR A 126 4.16 -15.31 -10.80
C THR A 126 5.34 -16.03 -11.46
N VAL A 127 5.20 -17.33 -11.73
CA VAL A 127 6.24 -18.12 -12.41
C VAL A 127 6.53 -17.59 -13.81
N ILE A 128 5.49 -17.28 -14.59
CA ILE A 128 5.66 -16.68 -15.93
C ILE A 128 6.37 -15.33 -15.80
N SER A 129 5.93 -14.46 -14.89
CA SER A 129 6.52 -13.13 -14.67
C SER A 129 7.99 -13.22 -14.25
N GLN A 130 8.34 -14.10 -13.31
CA GLN A 130 9.72 -14.31 -12.87
C GLN A 130 10.60 -14.87 -13.99
N GLY A 131 10.08 -15.80 -14.79
CA GLY A 131 10.80 -16.34 -15.95
C GLY A 131 11.14 -15.25 -16.98
N ALA A 132 10.18 -14.36 -17.26
CA ALA A 132 10.39 -13.23 -18.17
C ALA A 132 11.44 -12.23 -17.62
N VAL A 133 11.31 -11.82 -16.35
CA VAL A 133 12.28 -10.91 -15.70
C VAL A 133 13.68 -11.54 -15.65
N THR A 134 13.78 -12.83 -15.31
CA THR A 134 15.06 -13.55 -15.28
C THR A 134 15.73 -13.54 -16.66
N LYS A 135 14.96 -13.76 -17.74
CA LYS A 135 15.50 -13.67 -19.10
C LYS A 135 16.05 -12.27 -19.41
N ILE A 136 15.32 -11.21 -19.04
CA ILE A 136 15.77 -9.82 -19.23
C ILE A 136 17.04 -9.55 -18.43
N LEU A 137 17.09 -9.96 -17.16
CA LEU A 137 18.27 -9.79 -16.31
C LEU A 137 19.48 -10.55 -16.85
N ASN A 138 19.29 -11.75 -17.38
CA ASN A 138 20.36 -12.51 -18.03
C ASN A 138 20.88 -11.81 -19.29
N MET A 139 19.99 -11.24 -20.11
CA MET A 139 20.39 -10.45 -21.27
C MET A 139 21.18 -9.20 -20.86
N LEU A 140 20.73 -8.50 -19.80
CA LEU A 140 21.45 -7.34 -19.26
C LEU A 140 22.82 -7.73 -18.69
N ALA A 141 22.91 -8.85 -17.99
CA ALA A 141 24.16 -9.38 -17.47
C ALA A 141 25.14 -9.72 -18.61
N ILE A 142 24.67 -10.41 -19.66
CA ILE A 142 25.48 -10.72 -20.85
C ILE A 142 25.95 -9.45 -21.55
N ALA A 143 25.05 -8.48 -21.75
CA ALA A 143 25.42 -7.18 -22.36
C ALA A 143 26.47 -6.45 -21.51
N SER A 144 26.30 -6.40 -20.19
CA SER A 144 27.26 -5.78 -19.26
C SER A 144 28.60 -6.53 -19.17
N ALA A 145 28.62 -7.84 -19.45
CA ALA A 145 29.83 -8.65 -19.49
C ALA A 145 30.58 -8.51 -20.83
N GLY A 146 29.87 -8.14 -21.92
CA GLY A 146 30.46 -7.88 -23.24
C GLY A 146 31.36 -6.64 -23.30
N ASP A 147 31.19 -5.70 -22.37
CA ASP A 147 32.04 -4.50 -22.22
C ASP A 147 33.26 -4.73 -21.31
N ARG A 148 33.49 -5.96 -20.81
CA ARG A 148 34.70 -6.27 -20.04
C ARG A 148 35.86 -6.62 -20.99
N PRO A 149 36.99 -5.91 -20.95
CA PRO A 149 38.18 -6.32 -21.68
C PRO A 149 38.58 -7.74 -21.23
N ALA A 150 38.90 -8.59 -22.21
CA ALA A 150 39.31 -9.96 -21.97
C ALA A 150 40.50 -9.99 -20.99
N GLY A 151 40.27 -10.48 -19.76
CA GLY A 151 41.30 -10.60 -18.72
C GLY A 151 40.93 -10.08 -17.33
N ALA A 152 39.75 -9.51 -17.11
CA ALA A 152 39.32 -9.12 -15.76
C ALA A 152 39.03 -10.36 -14.88
N PRO A 153 39.48 -10.40 -13.60
CA PRO A 153 39.24 -11.54 -12.70
C PRO A 153 37.74 -11.80 -12.48
N PRO A 154 37.33 -13.07 -12.25
CA PRO A 154 35.93 -13.39 -12.02
C PRO A 154 35.40 -12.66 -10.78
N LEU A 155 34.15 -12.20 -10.86
CA LEU A 155 33.44 -11.65 -9.71
C LEU A 155 33.32 -12.71 -8.61
N PRO A 156 33.47 -12.35 -7.32
CA PRO A 156 33.24 -13.29 -6.23
C PRO A 156 31.79 -13.77 -6.27
N GLY A 157 31.59 -15.08 -6.52
CA GLY A 157 30.27 -15.72 -6.41
C GLY A 157 29.80 -16.58 -7.59
N THR A 158 30.52 -16.66 -8.71
CA THR A 158 30.09 -17.46 -9.88
C THR A 158 30.94 -18.71 -10.14
N ALA A 159 31.32 -19.45 -9.11
CA ALA A 159 31.89 -20.79 -9.31
C ALA A 159 30.75 -21.83 -9.32
N PRO A 160 30.59 -22.64 -10.39
CA PRO A 160 29.67 -23.78 -10.35
C PRO A 160 30.25 -24.88 -9.45
N ALA A 161 29.41 -25.42 -8.56
CA ALA A 161 29.73 -26.59 -7.77
C ALA A 161 29.98 -27.79 -8.69
N LYS A 162 31.02 -28.57 -8.36
CA LYS A 162 31.41 -29.80 -9.07
C LYS A 162 30.67 -30.99 -8.51
#